data_AF-A0A8X8GTT3-F1
#
_entry.id   AF-A0A8X8GTT3-F1
#
_cell.length_a   1.000
_cell.length_b   1.000
_cell.length_c   1.000
_cell.angle_alpha   90.00
_cell.angle_beta   90.00
_cell.angle_gamma   90.00
#
_symmetry.space_group_name_H-M   'P 1'
#
loop_
_entity.id
_entity.type
_entity.pdbx_description
1 polymer ?
#
loop_
_entity_poly.entity_id
_entity_poly.type
_entity_poly.pdbx_seq_one_letter_code
_entity_poly.pdbx_strand_id
1 'polypeptide(L)'
;MKIKQIYFYDGTPFLVVENKDGELNYPKEQWTDIAPPDGLYAPIHFDGKKWIGTSYEEWLEQQPKFEVEEVPDDKDVLIADLTLQLMETQNTVVNLQNDMANLTLQVLESDINA
;
A
#
# COMPACT_ATOMS: atom_id res chain seq x y z
N MET A 1 41.87 -17.03 -16.66
CA MET A 1 40.62 -16.29 -16.51
C MET A 1 40.64 -15.56 -15.18
N LYS A 2 41.09 -14.30 -15.24
CA LYS A 2 41.05 -13.36 -14.12
C LYS A 2 39.71 -12.63 -14.12
N ILE A 3 39.14 -12.46 -12.94
CA ILE A 3 37.93 -11.69 -12.71
C ILE A 3 38.18 -10.73 -11.55
N LYS A 4 37.67 -9.51 -11.63
CA LYS A 4 37.71 -8.51 -10.54
C LYS A 4 36.35 -7.86 -10.42
N GLN A 5 35.80 -7.82 -9.22
CA GLN A 5 34.61 -7.02 -8.92
C GLN A 5 35.04 -5.58 -8.59
N ILE A 6 34.34 -4.63 -9.18
CA ILE A 6 34.42 -3.20 -8.87
C ILE A 6 33.00 -2.69 -8.59
N TYR A 7 32.90 -1.45 -8.14
CA TYR A 7 31.63 -0.79 -7.86
C TYR A 7 31.63 0.57 -8.54
N PHE A 8 30.56 0.89 -9.26
CA PHE A 8 30.32 2.25 -9.71
C PHE A 8 30.00 3.17 -8.53
N TYR A 9 30.15 4.48 -8.71
CA TYR A 9 29.94 5.44 -7.62
C TYR A 9 28.50 5.49 -7.10
N ASP A 10 27.55 4.91 -7.82
CA ASP A 10 26.14 4.73 -7.40
C ASP A 10 25.89 3.45 -6.57
N GLY A 11 26.94 2.66 -6.31
CA GLY A 11 26.82 1.37 -5.61
C GLY A 11 26.64 0.17 -6.52
N THR A 12 26.45 0.35 -7.84
CA THR A 12 26.20 -0.75 -8.76
C THR A 12 27.45 -1.64 -8.90
N PRO A 13 27.36 -2.94 -8.57
CA PRO A 13 28.50 -3.85 -8.73
C PRO A 13 28.73 -4.18 -10.21
N PHE A 14 29.99 -4.23 -10.62
CA PHE A 14 30.38 -4.59 -11.98
C PHE A 14 31.53 -5.60 -11.97
N LEU A 15 31.42 -6.63 -12.81
CA LEU A 15 32.42 -7.67 -12.93
C LEU A 15 33.32 -7.42 -14.15
N VAL A 16 34.58 -7.10 -13.90
CA VAL A 16 35.63 -6.98 -14.91
C VAL A 16 36.20 -8.35 -15.21
N VAL A 17 36.19 -8.73 -16.49
CA VAL A 17 36.66 -10.04 -16.97
C VAL A 17 37.85 -9.86 -17.90
N GLU A 18 38.80 -10.77 -17.82
CA GLU A 18 39.97 -10.87 -18.71
C GLU A 18 39.53 -11.10 -20.17
N ASN A 19 40.06 -10.30 -21.09
CA ASN A 19 39.85 -10.44 -22.53
C ASN A 19 40.75 -11.56 -23.12
N LYS A 20 40.66 -11.80 -24.43
CA LYS A 20 41.45 -12.83 -25.12
C LYS A 20 42.96 -12.56 -25.10
N ASP A 21 43.36 -11.31 -24.88
CA ASP A 21 44.75 -10.85 -24.85
C ASP A 21 45.34 -10.88 -23.43
N GLY A 22 44.56 -11.31 -22.42
CA GLY A 22 45.00 -11.42 -21.03
C GLY A 22 44.88 -10.12 -20.22
N GLU A 23 44.22 -9.09 -20.76
CA GLU A 23 44.01 -7.80 -20.11
C GLU A 23 42.60 -7.67 -19.50
N LEU A 24 42.50 -7.02 -18.35
CA LEU A 24 41.23 -6.72 -17.70
C LEU A 24 40.60 -5.47 -18.34
N ASN A 25 39.40 -5.60 -18.90
CA ASN A 25 38.70 -4.50 -19.57
C ASN A 25 37.82 -3.72 -18.57
N TYR A 26 38.33 -2.58 -18.10
CA TYR A 26 37.62 -1.72 -17.15
C TYR A 26 36.63 -0.77 -17.85
N PRO A 27 35.50 -0.44 -17.21
CA PRO A 27 34.55 0.53 -17.75
C PRO A 27 35.15 1.94 -17.74
N LYS A 28 34.61 2.80 -18.62
CA LYS A 28 35.02 4.22 -18.75
C LYS A 28 34.42 5.13 -17.68
N GLU A 29 33.36 4.68 -17.02
CA GLU A 29 32.65 5.43 -15.97
C GLU A 29 33.44 5.48 -14.66
N GLN A 30 32.97 6.27 -13.69
CA GLN A 30 33.62 6.38 -12.38
C GLN A 30 33.33 5.15 -11.52
N TRP A 31 34.39 4.47 -11.09
CA TRP A 31 34.32 3.28 -10.27
C TRP A 31 35.38 3.29 -9.17
N THR A 32 35.14 2.47 -8.16
CA THR A 32 36.06 2.18 -7.07
C THR A 32 36.14 0.67 -6.86
N ASP A 33 37.28 0.17 -6.40
CA ASP A 33 37.41 -1.21 -5.94
C ASP A 33 37.15 -1.36 -4.44
N ILE A 34 36.74 -0.27 -3.77
CA ILE A 34 36.30 -0.26 -2.39
C ILE A 34 34.82 -0.66 -2.34
N ALA A 35 34.51 -1.79 -1.71
CA ALA A 35 33.13 -2.21 -1.50
C ALA A 35 32.37 -1.27 -0.54
N PRO A 36 31.07 -1.04 -0.76
CA PRO A 36 30.23 -0.32 0.20
C PRO A 36 30.22 -1.06 1.55
N PRO A 37 30.45 -0.37 2.67
CA PRO A 37 30.41 -0.97 3.98
C PRO A 37 28.98 -1.31 4.38
N ASP A 38 28.83 -2.34 5.20
CA ASP A 38 27.55 -2.71 5.80
C ASP A 38 27.05 -1.62 6.75
N GLY A 39 25.73 -1.51 6.89
CA GLY A 39 25.08 -0.60 7.84
C GLY A 39 24.80 0.82 7.31
N LEU A 40 25.01 1.06 6.01
CA LEU A 40 24.54 2.28 5.33
C LEU A 40 23.08 2.11 4.88
N TYR A 41 22.28 3.16 5.05
CA TYR A 41 20.92 3.20 4.52
C TYR A 41 20.92 3.71 3.08
N ALA A 42 20.06 3.12 2.24
CA ALA A 42 19.91 3.52 0.85
C ALA A 42 19.12 4.85 0.72
N PRO A 43 19.37 5.63 -0.35
CA PRO A 43 20.39 5.46 -1.39
C PRO A 43 21.85 5.61 -0.91
N ILE A 44 22.76 4.81 -1.48
CA ILE A 44 24.20 4.79 -1.14
C ILE A 44 25.00 5.29 -2.35
N HIS A 45 26.00 6.15 -2.13
CA HIS A 45 26.91 6.62 -3.17
C HIS A 45 28.35 6.79 -2.67
N PHE A 46 29.32 6.82 -3.58
CA PHE A 46 30.74 7.03 -3.27
C PHE A 46 31.14 8.48 -3.55
N ASP A 47 31.71 9.17 -2.56
CA ASP A 47 32.11 10.59 -2.67
C ASP A 47 33.52 10.81 -3.28
N GLY A 48 34.14 9.73 -3.76
CA GLY A 48 35.54 9.70 -4.21
C GLY A 48 36.54 9.29 -3.13
N LYS A 49 36.12 9.15 -1.87
CA LYS A 49 36.94 8.69 -0.74
C LYS A 49 36.26 7.59 0.07
N LYS A 50 34.97 7.73 0.34
CA LYS A 50 34.17 6.81 1.16
C LYS A 50 32.73 6.72 0.64
N TRP A 51 32.07 5.68 1.09
CA TRP A 51 30.65 5.47 0.85
C TRP A 51 29.81 6.30 1.83
N ILE A 52 28.79 6.95 1.30
CA ILE A 52 27.83 7.79 2.01
C ILE A 52 26.46 7.17 1.78
N GLY A 53 25.79 6.78 2.87
CA GLY A 53 24.38 6.41 2.86
C GLY A 53 23.50 7.56 3.35
N THR A 54 22.20 7.36 3.22
CA THR A 54 21.17 8.21 3.84
C THR A 54 21.22 8.10 5.36
N SER A 55 20.81 9.16 6.06
CA SER A 55 20.68 9.10 7.52
C SER A 55 19.55 8.14 7.92
N TYR A 56 19.63 7.57 9.13
CA TYR A 56 18.56 6.68 9.61
C TYR A 56 17.20 7.39 9.67
N GLU A 57 17.18 8.66 10.08
CA GLU A 57 15.97 9.46 10.20
C GLU A 57 15.31 9.68 8.82
N GLU A 58 16.07 10.13 7.83
CA GLU A 58 15.56 10.33 6.47
C GLU A 58 15.14 8.99 5.82
N TRP A 59 15.89 7.92 6.07
CA TRP A 59 15.54 6.59 5.57
C TRP A 59 14.22 6.10 6.18
N LEU A 60 13.99 6.37 7.47
CA LEU A 60 12.76 6.02 8.18
C LEU A 60 11.56 6.80 7.64
N GLU A 61 11.73 8.09 7.33
CA GLU A 61 10.68 8.92 6.75
C GLU A 61 10.29 8.49 5.33
N GLN A 62 11.25 7.93 4.58
CA GLN A 62 11.06 7.43 3.22
C GLN A 62 10.50 6.00 3.18
N GLN A 63 10.45 5.29 4.31
CA GLN A 63 9.83 3.97 4.33
C GLN A 63 8.36 4.08 3.92
N PRO A 64 7.83 3.10 3.17
CA PRO A 64 6.40 3.02 2.91
C PRO A 64 5.69 3.09 4.25
N LYS A 65 4.93 4.17 4.45
CA LYS A 65 3.98 4.22 5.55
C LYS A 65 2.96 3.16 5.19
N PHE A 66 2.98 2.05 5.91
CA PHE A 66 1.89 1.10 5.86
C PHE A 66 0.66 1.88 6.31
N GLU A 67 -0.11 2.37 5.35
CA GLU A 67 -1.52 2.61 5.56
C GLU A 67 -2.05 1.24 5.96
N VAL A 68 -2.27 1.05 7.26
CA VAL A 68 -2.96 -0.12 7.74
C VAL A 68 -4.30 -0.05 7.01
N GLU A 69 -4.54 -0.96 6.07
CA GLU A 69 -5.88 -1.15 5.54
C GLU A 69 -6.76 -1.39 6.77
N GLU A 70 -7.63 -0.41 7.08
CA GLU A 70 -8.56 -0.55 8.19
C GLU A 70 -9.51 -1.69 7.82
N VAL A 71 -9.23 -2.86 8.35
CA VAL A 71 -10.14 -3.99 8.28
C VAL A 71 -11.33 -3.64 9.16
N PRO A 72 -12.58 -3.73 8.65
CA PRO A 72 -13.76 -3.42 9.46
C PRO A 72 -13.70 -4.17 10.79
N ASP A 73 -13.83 -3.44 11.89
CA ASP A 73 -13.82 -4.04 13.22
C ASP A 73 -15.20 -4.64 13.57
N ASP A 74 -15.29 -5.35 14.69
CA ASP A 74 -16.56 -5.97 15.12
C ASP A 74 -17.69 -4.93 15.30
N LYS A 75 -17.36 -3.66 15.58
CA LYS A 75 -18.34 -2.59 15.70
C LYS A 75 -18.83 -2.16 14.33
N ASP A 76 -17.96 -2.08 13.33
CA ASP A 76 -18.36 -1.78 11.95
C ASP A 76 -19.35 -2.83 11.42
N VAL A 77 -19.08 -4.11 11.69
CA VAL A 77 -20.00 -5.21 11.33
C VAL A 77 -21.33 -5.08 12.09
N LEU A 78 -21.28 -4.80 13.39
CA LEU A 78 -22.49 -4.62 14.20
C LEU A 78 -23.32 -3.42 13.74
N ILE A 79 -22.69 -2.30 13.39
CA ILE A 79 -23.37 -1.09 12.90
C ILE A 79 -24.06 -1.39 11.57
N ALA A 80 -23.41 -2.14 10.67
CA ALA A 80 -24.00 -2.52 9.38
C ALA A 80 -25.24 -3.40 9.58
N ASP A 81 -25.15 -4.40 10.45
CA ASP A 81 -26.27 -5.30 10.77
C ASP A 81 -27.45 -4.55 11.40
N LEU A 82 -27.18 -3.70 12.39
CA LEU A 82 -28.22 -2.88 13.03
C LEU A 82 -28.88 -1.90 12.04
N THR A 83 -28.09 -1.36 11.11
CA THR A 83 -28.60 -0.46 10.07
C THR A 83 -29.54 -1.21 9.11
N LEU A 84 -29.20 -2.44 8.72
CA LEU A 84 -30.05 -3.28 7.90
C LEU A 84 -31.37 -3.62 8.61
N GLN A 85 -31.31 -4.04 9.87
CA GLN A 85 -32.49 -4.34 10.67
C GLN A 85 -33.40 -3.12 10.83
N LEU A 86 -32.82 -1.92 11.00
CA LEU A 86 -33.59 -0.68 11.07
C LEU A 86 -34.31 -0.38 9.76
N MET A 87 -33.68 -0.58 8.61
CA MET A 87 -34.32 -0.39 7.30
C MET A 87 -35.48 -1.36 7.08
N GLU A 88 -35.31 -2.64 7.41
CA GLU A 88 -36.38 -3.65 7.30
C GLU A 88 -37.57 -3.31 8.20
N THR A 89 -37.29 -2.84 9.42
CA THR A 89 -38.31 -2.39 10.37
C THR A 89 -39.07 -1.19 9.82
N GLN A 90 -38.37 -0.18 9.28
CA GLN A 90 -38.99 0.99 8.67
C GLN A 90 -39.88 0.62 7.49
N ASN A 91 -39.44 -0.29 6.62
CA ASN A 91 -40.25 -0.77 5.49
C ASN A 91 -41.54 -1.47 5.96
N THR A 92 -41.42 -2.30 7.00
CA THR A 92 -42.59 -2.97 7.61
C THR A 92 -43.59 -1.95 8.17
N VAL A 93 -43.12 -0.90 8.85
CA VAL A 93 -43.98 0.17 9.38
C VAL A 93 -44.71 0.90 8.25
N VAL A 94 -44.02 1.24 7.16
CA VAL A 94 -44.64 1.90 6.00
C VAL A 94 -45.73 1.03 5.38
N ASN A 95 -45.47 -0.27 5.21
CA ASN A 95 -46.46 -1.20 4.66
C ASN A 95 -47.70 -1.30 5.56
N LEU A 96 -47.51 -1.43 6.88
CA LEU A 96 -48.62 -1.46 7.84
C LEU A 96 -49.44 -0.16 7.83
N GLN A 97 -48.79 1.00 7.68
CA GLN A 97 -49.49 2.29 7.56
C GLN A 97 -50.35 2.33 6.30
N ASN A 98 -49.84 1.85 5.16
CA ASN A 98 -50.60 1.77 3.91
C ASN A 98 -51.78 0.80 4.03
N ASP A 99 -51.59 -0.37 4.63
CA ASP A 99 -52.65 -1.36 4.83
C ASP A 99 -53.77 -0.80 5.73
N MET A 100 -53.41 -0.09 6.81
CA MET A 100 -54.40 0.58 7.66
C MET A 100 -55.17 1.67 6.92
N ALA A 101 -54.50 2.47 6.09
CA ALA A 101 -55.16 3.49 5.28
C ALA A 101 -56.17 2.86 4.30
N ASN A 102 -55.77 1.78 3.62
CA ASN A 102 -56.63 1.04 2.70
C ASN A 102 -57.85 0.44 3.40
N LEU A 103 -57.67 -0.19 4.57
CA LEU A 103 -58.78 -0.73 5.36
C LEU A 103 -59.73 0.36 5.85
N THR A 104 -59.20 1.51 6.27
CA THR A 104 -60.02 2.66 6.70
C THR A 104 -60.90 3.16 5.55
N LEU A 105 -60.33 3.28 4.34
CA LEU A 105 -61.09 3.65 3.14
C LEU A 105 -62.20 2.63 2.83
N GLN A 106 -61.89 1.33 2.89
CA GLN A 106 -62.88 0.27 2.65
C GLN A 106 -64.05 0.33 3.64
N VAL A 107 -63.78 0.57 4.93
CA VAL A 107 -64.82 0.70 5.95
C VAL A 107 -65.71 1.92 5.65
N LEU A 108 -65.12 3.08 5.35
CA LEU A 108 -65.87 4.29 5.00
C LEU A 108 -66.72 4.11 3.74
N GLU A 109 -66.19 3.45 2.71
CA GLU A 109 -66.94 3.13 1.50
C GLU A 109 -68.09 2.15 1.76
N SER A 110 -67.89 1.19 2.67
CA SER A 110 -68.96 0.24 3.05
C SER A 110 -70.09 0.91 3.82
N ASP A 111 -69.78 1.87 4.70
CA ASP A 111 -70.77 2.63 5.48
C ASP A 111 -71.61 3.58 4.61
N ILE A 112 -71.06 4.07 3.48
CA ILE A 112 -71.79 4.93 2.53
C ILE A 112 -72.80 4.13 1.69
N ASN A 113 -72.55 2.84 1.48
CA ASN A 113 -73.34 1.97 0.60
C ASN A 113 -74.37 1.09 1.35
N ALA A 114 -74.53 1.25 2.67
CA ALA A 114 -75.49 0.54 3.53
C ALA A 114 -76.69 1.42 3.91
#